data_AF-A0A957NUI8-F1
#
_entry.id   AF-A0A957NUI8-F1
#
_cell.length_a   1.000
_cell.length_b   1.000
_cell.length_c   1.000
_cell.angle_alpha   90.00
_cell.angle_beta   90.00
_cell.angle_gamma   90.00
#
_symmetry.space_group_name_H-M   'P 1'
#
loop_
_entity.id
_entity.type
_entity.pdbx_description
1 polymer ?
#
loop_
_entity_poly.entity_id
_entity_poly.type
_entity_poly.pdbx_seq_one_letter_code
_entity_poly.pdbx_strand_id
1 'polypeptide(L)'
;MANQIAVELYTNVIGYALKETFESVHGVYLDKGTSLFETLATISAAEASIPVGGKCATIAAQVEHTRFYLDVLEQYMLGNNPGKVDWANIWNTVSAVDDAEWAAIQGRLRTSYERVTNSINGIETWSDED
;
A
#
# COMPACT_ATOMS: atom_id res chain seq x y z
N MET A 1 22.26 22.31 -17.70
CA MET A 1 22.09 20.90 -17.30
C MET A 1 21.19 20.89 -16.07
N ALA A 2 20.11 20.10 -16.08
CA ALA A 2 19.22 20.01 -14.94
C ALA A 2 19.95 19.37 -13.76
N ASN A 3 19.79 19.91 -12.55
CA ASN A 3 20.33 19.28 -11.35
C ASN A 3 19.52 18.01 -11.08
N GLN A 4 20.07 16.85 -11.44
CA GLN A 4 19.49 15.55 -11.08
C GLN A 4 19.67 15.34 -9.57
N ILE A 5 18.59 14.93 -8.89
CA ILE A 5 18.63 14.51 -7.49
C ILE A 5 19.41 13.19 -7.42
N ALA A 6 20.22 12.97 -6.38
CA ALA A 6 20.89 11.69 -6.19
C ALA A 6 19.86 10.57 -5.93
N VAL A 7 20.03 9.41 -6.58
CA VAL A 7 19.14 8.23 -6.39
C VAL A 7 18.99 7.89 -4.91
N GLU A 8 20.10 7.93 -4.17
CA GLU A 8 20.12 7.70 -2.72
C GLU A 8 19.25 8.69 -1.95
N LEU A 9 19.29 9.98 -2.28
CA LEU A 9 18.45 10.98 -1.61
C LEU A 9 16.97 10.71 -1.88
N TYR A 10 16.62 10.35 -3.11
CA TYR A 10 15.24 10.06 -3.48
C TYR A 10 14.70 8.80 -2.81
N THR A 11 15.43 7.69 -2.90
CA THR A 11 15.04 6.40 -2.30
C THR A 11 14.90 6.53 -0.78
N ASN A 12 15.79 7.29 -0.13
CA ASN A 12 15.67 7.60 1.30
C ASN A 12 14.41 8.41 1.63
N VAL A 13 14.12 9.49 0.89
CA VAL A 13 12.95 10.34 1.17
C VAL A 13 11.64 9.58 0.95
N ILE A 14 11.54 8.83 -0.15
CA ILE A 14 10.35 8.00 -0.43
C ILE A 14 10.23 6.88 0.59
N GLY A 15 11.33 6.17 0.88
CA GLY A 15 11.34 5.12 1.89
C GLY A 15 10.89 5.65 3.26
N TYR A 16 11.30 6.87 3.62
CA TYR A 16 10.87 7.50 4.86
C TYR A 16 9.38 7.85 4.87
N ALA A 17 8.83 8.40 3.78
CA ALA A 17 7.40 8.66 3.65
C ALA A 17 6.56 7.37 3.63
N LEU A 18 7.07 6.30 3.02
CA LEU A 18 6.42 5.00 3.03
C LEU A 18 6.41 4.39 4.44
N LYS A 19 7.51 4.50 5.19
CA LYS A 19 7.56 4.08 6.60
C LYS A 19 6.61 4.89 7.48
N GLU A 20 6.55 6.22 7.30
CA GLU A 20 5.54 7.10 7.93
C GLU A 20 4.14 6.56 7.67
N THR A 21 3.80 6.29 6.40
CA THR A 21 2.46 5.84 6.01
C THR A 21 2.08 4.52 6.62
N PHE A 22 2.97 3.52 6.55
CA PHE A 22 2.59 2.13 6.80
C PHE A 22 3.00 1.63 8.18
N GLU A 23 4.25 1.88 8.59
CA GLU A 23 4.86 1.17 9.71
C GLU A 23 4.78 1.91 11.04
N SER A 24 5.18 3.18 11.06
CA SER A 24 5.29 3.97 12.28
C SER A 24 5.44 5.46 11.96
N VAL A 25 4.95 6.29 12.88
CA VAL A 25 4.95 7.74 12.70
C VAL A 25 6.27 8.37 13.18
N HIS A 26 6.92 9.05 12.26
CA HIS A 26 8.14 9.84 12.35
C HIS A 26 7.87 11.35 12.37
N GLY A 27 6.62 11.79 12.19
CA GLY A 27 6.19 13.19 12.29
C GLY A 27 6.40 13.98 11.01
N VAL A 28 6.23 13.33 9.86
CA VAL A 28 6.29 13.98 8.54
C VAL A 28 4.93 14.58 8.19
N TYR A 29 3.87 13.78 8.30
CA TYR A 29 2.50 14.20 7.98
C TYR A 29 1.41 13.42 8.75
N LEU A 30 1.76 12.43 9.57
CA LEU A 30 0.81 11.73 10.42
C LEU A 30 0.94 12.16 11.89
N ASP A 31 -0.19 12.07 12.60
CA ASP A 31 -0.22 12.17 14.06
C ASP A 31 0.30 10.87 14.68
N LYS A 32 0.93 10.95 15.86
CA LYS A 32 1.56 9.77 16.49
C LYS A 32 0.58 8.61 16.67
N GLY A 33 1.02 7.40 16.32
CA GLY A 33 0.25 6.17 16.47
C GLY A 33 -0.84 5.98 15.42
N THR A 34 -0.79 6.72 14.30
CA THR A 34 -1.80 6.68 13.22
C THR A 34 -1.26 6.19 11.88
N SER A 35 -0.08 5.54 11.88
CA SER A 35 0.34 4.81 10.67
C SER A 35 -0.69 3.74 10.31
N LEU A 36 -0.71 3.31 9.05
CA LEU A 36 -1.75 2.42 8.55
C LEU A 36 -1.77 1.10 9.34
N PHE A 37 -0.63 0.46 9.59
CA PHE A 37 -0.61 -0.80 10.35
C PHE A 37 -0.96 -0.61 11.83
N GLU A 38 -0.57 0.51 12.46
CA GLU A 38 -1.01 0.84 13.82
C GLU A 38 -2.54 1.02 13.86
N THR A 39 -3.11 1.72 12.89
CA THR A 39 -4.55 1.95 12.78
C THR A 39 -5.31 0.65 12.52
N LEU A 40 -4.84 -0.20 11.60
CA LEU A 40 -5.51 -1.45 11.28
C LEU A 40 -5.46 -2.46 12.44
N ALA A 41 -4.40 -2.42 13.26
CA ALA A 41 -4.28 -3.27 14.45
C ALA A 41 -5.37 -3.01 15.50
N THR A 42 -6.04 -1.85 15.46
CA THR A 42 -7.14 -1.52 16.39
C THR A 42 -8.52 -1.87 15.85
N ILE A 43 -8.62 -2.38 14.62
CA ILE A 43 -9.90 -2.64 13.94
C ILE A 43 -10.17 -4.14 13.91
N SER A 44 -11.31 -4.56 14.50
CA SER A 44 -11.79 -5.94 14.42
C SER A 44 -12.34 -6.30 13.04
N ALA A 45 -12.45 -7.59 12.71
CA ALA A 45 -13.07 -8.02 11.45
C ALA A 45 -14.53 -7.58 11.34
N ALA A 46 -15.26 -7.58 12.46
CA ALA A 46 -16.64 -7.10 12.52
C ALA A 46 -16.75 -5.61 12.15
N GLU A 47 -15.87 -4.76 12.70
CA GLU A 47 -15.80 -3.34 12.32
C GLU A 47 -15.35 -3.17 10.87
N ALA A 48 -14.36 -3.96 10.45
CA ALA A 48 -13.83 -3.92 9.09
C ALA A 48 -14.90 -4.26 8.04
N SER A 49 -15.92 -5.02 8.44
CA SER A 49 -17.03 -5.49 7.63
C SER A 49 -18.18 -4.51 7.48
N ILE A 50 -18.19 -3.39 8.22
CA ILE A 50 -19.31 -2.45 8.20
C ILE A 50 -19.23 -1.58 6.94
N PRO A 51 -20.27 -1.54 6.08
CA PRO A 51 -20.34 -0.62 4.96
C PRO A 51 -20.47 0.83 5.47
N VAL A 52 -19.53 1.70 5.12
CA VAL A 52 -19.58 3.11 5.54
C VAL A 52 -20.83 3.77 4.95
N GLY A 53 -21.65 4.40 5.79
CA GLY A 53 -22.90 5.03 5.34
C GLY A 53 -23.94 4.07 4.73
N GLY A 54 -23.79 2.75 4.93
CA GLY A 54 -24.71 1.72 4.44
C GLY A 54 -24.69 1.47 2.92
N LYS A 55 -23.87 2.21 2.15
CA LYS A 55 -23.77 2.10 0.69
C LYS A 55 -22.34 2.14 0.16
N CYS A 56 -21.35 2.50 0.98
CA CYS A 56 -19.95 2.51 0.57
C CYS A 56 -19.29 1.15 0.85
N ALA A 57 -18.13 0.93 0.23
CA ALA A 57 -17.29 -0.23 0.48
C ALA A 57 -16.91 -0.34 1.96
N THR A 58 -16.70 -1.58 2.41
CA THR A 58 -16.25 -1.89 3.77
C THR A 58 -14.78 -1.48 3.94
N ILE A 59 -14.29 -1.34 5.19
CA ILE A 59 -12.87 -1.11 5.44
C ILE A 59 -12.04 -2.27 4.87
N ALA A 60 -12.53 -3.51 5.01
CA ALA A 60 -11.88 -4.68 4.41
C ALA A 60 -11.66 -4.52 2.90
N ALA A 61 -12.67 -4.04 2.17
CA ALA A 61 -12.56 -3.77 0.74
C ALA A 61 -11.58 -2.63 0.42
N GLN A 62 -11.54 -1.57 1.24
CA GLN A 62 -10.58 -0.47 1.08
C GLN A 62 -9.13 -0.96 1.25
N VAL A 63 -8.86 -1.72 2.31
CA VAL A 63 -7.52 -2.28 2.58
C VAL A 63 -7.08 -3.25 1.49
N GLU A 64 -7.98 -4.12 1.05
CA GLU A 64 -7.68 -5.04 -0.06
C GLU A 64 -7.40 -4.28 -1.35
N HIS A 65 -8.11 -3.17 -1.62
CA HIS A 65 -7.86 -2.33 -2.79
C HIS A 65 -6.52 -1.59 -2.70
N THR A 66 -6.14 -1.08 -1.52
CA THR A 66 -4.80 -0.50 -1.30
C THR A 66 -3.71 -1.53 -1.57
N ARG A 67 -3.85 -2.76 -1.05
CA ARG A 67 -2.92 -3.86 -1.34
C ARG A 67 -2.84 -4.12 -2.84
N PHE A 68 -3.98 -4.23 -3.52
CA PHE A 68 -4.01 -4.49 -4.95
C PHE A 68 -3.33 -3.40 -5.78
N TYR A 69 -3.48 -2.13 -5.36
CA TYR A 69 -2.76 -1.04 -5.99
C TYR A 69 -1.24 -1.21 -5.87
N LEU A 70 -0.74 -1.64 -4.70
CA LEU A 70 0.68 -1.91 -4.50
C LEU A 70 1.18 -3.05 -5.39
N ASP A 71 0.40 -4.12 -5.58
CA ASP A 71 0.75 -5.20 -6.52
C ASP A 71 0.86 -4.68 -7.96
N VAL A 72 -0.07 -3.82 -8.39
CA VAL A 72 -0.03 -3.22 -9.73
C VAL A 72 1.15 -2.27 -9.88
N LEU A 73 1.44 -1.45 -8.87
CA LEU A 73 2.60 -0.57 -8.84
C LEU A 73 3.90 -1.36 -8.98
N GLU A 74 4.04 -2.45 -8.23
CA GLU A 74 5.20 -3.34 -8.32
C GLU A 74 5.40 -3.87 -9.75
N GLN A 75 4.33 -4.25 -10.45
CA GLN A 75 4.43 -4.69 -11.86
C GLN A 75 5.05 -3.60 -12.74
N TYR A 76 4.60 -2.35 -12.60
CA TYR A 76 5.18 -1.23 -13.35
C TYR A 76 6.63 -0.96 -12.98
N MET A 77 6.98 -1.05 -11.69
CA MET A 77 8.36 -0.87 -11.23
C MET A 77 9.32 -1.92 -11.79
N LEU A 78 8.82 -3.15 -12.03
CA LEU A 78 9.58 -4.24 -12.63
C LEU A 78 9.63 -4.17 -14.18
N GLY A 79 9.11 -3.11 -14.78
CA GLY A 79 9.03 -2.96 -16.24
C GLY A 79 7.97 -3.85 -16.91
N ASN A 80 7.11 -4.51 -16.13
CA ASN A 80 6.01 -5.29 -16.67
C ASN A 80 4.85 -4.38 -17.09
N ASN A 81 4.07 -4.83 -18.07
CA ASN A 81 2.82 -4.20 -18.44
C ASN A 81 1.64 -5.07 -17.97
N PRO A 82 0.93 -4.69 -16.88
CA PRO A 82 -0.18 -5.48 -16.37
C PRO A 82 -1.42 -5.47 -17.28
N GLY A 83 -1.38 -4.73 -18.39
CA GLY A 83 -2.49 -4.65 -19.35
C GLY A 83 -3.71 -3.95 -18.75
N LYS A 84 -4.92 -4.44 -19.09
CA LYS A 84 -6.16 -3.89 -18.54
C LYS A 84 -6.38 -4.40 -17.12
N VAL A 85 -6.20 -3.52 -16.14
CA VAL A 85 -6.45 -3.80 -14.71
C VAL A 85 -7.94 -3.61 -14.39
N ASP A 86 -8.56 -4.61 -13.76
CA ASP A 86 -9.92 -4.51 -13.24
C ASP A 86 -9.94 -3.92 -11.82
N TRP A 87 -9.93 -2.59 -11.77
CA TRP A 87 -10.03 -1.82 -10.53
C TRP A 87 -11.36 -2.01 -9.79
N ALA A 88 -12.41 -2.49 -10.47
CA ALA A 88 -13.73 -2.63 -9.88
C ALA A 88 -13.89 -3.97 -9.12
N ASN A 89 -13.05 -4.96 -9.42
CA ASN A 89 -13.18 -6.31 -8.91
C ASN A 89 -13.31 -6.36 -7.37
N ILE A 90 -12.43 -5.65 -6.65
CA ILE A 90 -12.40 -5.69 -5.18
C ILE A 90 -13.65 -5.07 -4.58
N TRP A 91 -14.15 -3.96 -5.14
CA TRP A 91 -15.38 -3.32 -4.70
C TRP A 91 -16.62 -4.21 -4.87
N ASN A 92 -16.57 -5.17 -5.80
CA ASN A 92 -17.66 -6.10 -6.08
C ASN A 92 -17.52 -7.44 -5.34
N THR A 93 -16.32 -7.81 -4.91
CA THR A 93 -16.02 -9.16 -4.38
C THR A 93 -15.66 -9.17 -2.89
N VAL A 94 -15.19 -8.07 -2.33
CA VAL A 94 -14.84 -7.97 -0.91
C VAL A 94 -15.94 -7.21 -0.18
N SER A 95 -16.46 -7.82 0.89
CA SER A 95 -17.54 -7.25 1.69
C SER A 95 -17.28 -7.44 3.18
N ALA A 96 -18.15 -8.19 3.86
CA ALA A 96 -17.89 -8.64 5.22
C ALA A 96 -16.85 -9.76 5.21
N VAL A 97 -16.02 -9.80 6.25
CA VAL A 97 -14.93 -10.75 6.44
C VAL A 97 -14.96 -11.31 7.86
N ASP A 98 -14.51 -12.54 8.02
CA ASP A 98 -14.21 -13.10 9.33
C ASP A 98 -12.80 -12.72 9.83
N ASP A 99 -12.45 -13.15 11.04
CA ASP A 99 -11.15 -12.84 11.65
C ASP A 99 -9.96 -13.38 10.85
N ALA A 100 -10.11 -14.56 10.24
CA ALA A 100 -9.04 -15.19 9.45
C ALA A 100 -8.85 -14.47 8.12
N GLU A 101 -9.94 -14.13 7.44
CA GLU A 101 -9.95 -13.34 6.21
C GLU A 101 -9.38 -11.94 6.47
N TRP A 102 -9.75 -11.30 7.57
CA TRP A 102 -9.23 -9.99 7.93
C TRP A 102 -7.73 -10.01 8.22
N ALA A 103 -7.26 -10.96 9.01
CA ALA A 103 -5.84 -11.16 9.25
C ALA A 103 -5.07 -11.45 7.94
N ALA A 104 -5.67 -12.23 7.03
CA ALA A 104 -5.07 -12.50 5.72
C ALA A 104 -4.99 -11.25 4.84
N ILE A 105 -6.01 -10.39 4.80
CA ILE A 105 -5.98 -9.11 4.09
C ILE A 105 -4.84 -8.23 4.60
N GLN A 106 -4.73 -8.06 5.93
CA GLN A 106 -3.65 -7.28 6.54
C GLN A 106 -2.26 -7.86 6.25
N GLY A 107 -2.11 -9.19 6.32
CA GLY A 107 -0.85 -9.87 6.00
C GLY A 107 -0.44 -9.71 4.54
N ARG A 108 -1.40 -9.83 3.60
CA ARG A 108 -1.11 -9.60 2.18
C ARG A 108 -0.77 -8.13 1.92
N LEU A 109 -1.44 -7.17 2.55
CA LEU A 109 -1.08 -5.74 2.47
C LEU A 109 0.38 -5.51 2.88
N ARG A 110 0.79 -6.07 4.03
CA ARG A 110 2.18 -5.99 4.50
C ARG A 110 3.17 -6.57 3.48
N THR A 111 2.86 -7.74 2.94
CA THR A 111 3.71 -8.39 1.94
C THR A 111 3.86 -7.52 0.68
N SER A 112 2.76 -6.95 0.16
CA SER A 112 2.80 -6.07 -1.02
C SER A 112 3.58 -4.78 -0.76
N TYR A 113 3.42 -4.19 0.42
CA TYR A 113 4.21 -3.04 0.87
C TYR A 113 5.71 -3.34 0.94
N GLU A 114 6.09 -4.48 1.52
CA GLU A 114 7.49 -4.91 1.61
C GLU A 114 8.10 -5.11 0.22
N ARG A 115 7.36 -5.73 -0.71
CA ARG A 115 7.82 -5.92 -2.09
C ARG A 115 8.06 -4.59 -2.81
N VAL A 116 7.12 -3.64 -2.73
CA VAL A 116 7.30 -2.29 -3.30
C VAL A 116 8.51 -1.59 -2.68
N THR A 117 8.66 -1.64 -1.36
CA THR A 117 9.79 -1.00 -0.67
C THR A 117 11.13 -1.63 -1.07
N ASN A 118 11.18 -2.95 -1.21
CA ASN A 118 12.37 -3.65 -1.70
C ASN A 118 12.71 -3.27 -3.13
N SER A 119 11.71 -3.14 -4.02
CA SER A 119 11.92 -2.68 -5.38
C SER A 119 12.46 -1.25 -5.43
N ILE A 120 11.99 -0.34 -4.57
CA ILE A 120 12.52 1.03 -4.46
C ILE A 120 13.99 1.01 -4.02
N ASN A 121 14.31 0.21 -3.00
CA ASN A 121 15.68 0.12 -2.48
C ASN A 121 16.66 -0.54 -3.47
N GLY A 122 16.15 -1.29 -4.45
CA GLY A 122 16.95 -1.90 -5.52
C GLY A 122 17.21 -0.97 -6.72
N ILE A 123 16.70 0.26 -6.73
CA ILE A 123 16.95 1.21 -7.83
C ILE A 123 18.38 1.75 -7.70
N GLU A 124 19.26 1.38 -8.63
CA GLU A 124 20.66 1.83 -8.64
C GLU A 124 20.88 3.11 -9.47
N THR A 125 20.07 3.33 -10.52
CA THR A 125 20.22 4.45 -11.47
C THR A 125 18.88 5.01 -11.94
N TRP A 126 18.86 6.28 -12.34
CA TRP A 126 17.67 6.96 -12.87
C TRP A 126 17.38 6.69 -14.35
N SER A 127 18.39 6.28 -15.11
CA SER A 127 18.35 6.22 -16.55
C SER A 127 17.83 4.88 -17.04
N ASP A 128 16.71 4.91 -17.75
CA ASP A 128 16.43 3.98 -18.84
C ASP A 128 17.35 4.37 -20.02
N GLU A 129 18.64 4.04 -19.96
CA GLU A 129 19.49 4.09 -21.17
C GLU A 129 19.39 2.74 -21.88
N ASP A 130 18.34 2.62 -22.71
CA ASP A 130 18.33 1.84 -23.95
C ASP A 130 17.67 2.68 -25.06
#